data_AF-A0A7X3YSJ5-F1
#
_entry.id   AF-A0A7X3YSJ5-F1
#
_cell.length_a   1.000
_cell.length_b   1.000
_cell.length_c   1.000
_cell.angle_alpha   90.00
_cell.angle_beta   90.00
_cell.angle_gamma   90.00
#
_symmetry.space_group_name_H-M   'P 1'
#
loop_
_entity.id
_entity.type
_entity.pdbx_description
1 polymer ?
#
loop_
_entity_poly.entity_id
_entity_poly.type
_entity_poly.pdbx_seq_one_letter_code
_entity_poly.pdbx_strand_id
1 'polypeptide(L)'
;MAGTLLFIHLTAASIWVGGHLVLAIGVLPQALQNHDPKPVQDFEHIYERLGLPALAVQLVTGLVLAHRLLPDRATWAEWSNPVARTIGLKLVCLTATLALAIHARLWIVPSLNADRLPLLGVHIVAVTALALVFVWLGVCFRY
;
A
#
# COMPACT_ATOMS: atom_id res chain seq x y z
N MET A 1 -5.50 24.09 9.33
CA MET A 1 -5.74 22.73 9.88
C MET A 1 -5.90 21.62 8.82
N ALA A 2 -6.11 21.91 7.52
CA ALA A 2 -6.10 20.88 6.46
C ALA A 2 -4.68 20.46 6.04
N GLY A 3 -3.73 21.41 5.97
CA GLY A 3 -2.35 21.14 5.55
C GLY A 3 -1.60 20.14 6.44
N THR A 4 -1.74 20.23 7.76
CA THR A 4 -1.10 19.30 8.71
C THR A 4 -1.58 17.87 8.53
N LEU A 5 -2.90 17.68 8.37
CA LEU A 5 -3.47 16.34 8.14
C LEU A 5 -2.98 15.74 6.83
N LEU A 6 -2.94 16.54 5.77
CA LEU A 6 -2.42 16.12 4.47
C LEU A 6 -0.92 15.79 4.56
N PHE A 7 -0.13 16.61 5.26
CA PHE A 7 1.28 16.34 5.50
C PHE A 7 1.51 14.99 6.19
N ILE A 8 0.76 14.69 7.25
CA ILE A 8 0.81 13.40 7.95
C ILE A 8 0.43 12.26 7.00
N HIS A 9 -0.66 12.42 6.23
CA HIS A 9 -1.10 11.43 5.26
C HIS A 9 -0.03 11.11 4.21
N LEU A 10 0.58 12.16 3.63
CA LEU A 10 1.62 12.01 2.61
C LEU A 10 2.90 11.41 3.19
N THR A 11 3.28 11.79 4.42
CA THR A 11 4.45 11.21 5.10
C THR A 11 4.26 9.70 5.30
N ALA A 12 3.09 9.28 5.77
CA ALA A 12 2.75 7.87 5.89
C ALA A 12 2.75 7.15 4.53
N ALA A 13 2.19 7.78 3.50
CA ALA A 13 2.21 7.26 2.14
C ALA A 13 3.63 7.09 1.58
N SER A 14 4.54 8.02 1.86
CA SER A 14 5.93 7.94 1.44
C SER A 14 6.66 6.76 2.10
N ILE A 15 6.39 6.47 3.38
CA ILE A 15 6.94 5.29 4.05
C ILE A 15 6.45 4.02 3.36
N TRP A 16 5.14 3.92 3.11
CA TRP A 16 4.54 2.72 2.50
C TRP A 16 5.06 2.47 1.07
N VAL A 17 4.92 3.48 0.20
CA VAL A 17 5.31 3.38 -1.22
C VAL A 17 6.82 3.21 -1.35
N GLY A 18 7.60 3.99 -0.59
CA GLY A 18 9.06 3.92 -0.62
C GLY A 18 9.58 2.56 -0.17
N GLY A 19 9.04 2.01 0.92
CA GLY A 19 9.42 0.69 1.40
C GLY A 19 9.13 -0.42 0.38
N HIS A 20 7.94 -0.41 -0.23
CA HIS A 20 7.59 -1.39 -1.26
C HIS A 20 8.42 -1.24 -2.54
N LEU A 21 8.79 -0.02 -2.94
CA LEU A 21 9.71 0.20 -4.06
C LEU A 21 11.11 -0.35 -3.76
N VAL A 22 11.66 -0.08 -2.57
CA VAL A 22 12.96 -0.63 -2.14
C VAL A 22 12.90 -2.15 -2.11
N LEU A 23 11.83 -2.73 -1.57
CA LEU A 23 11.64 -4.18 -1.52
C LEU A 23 11.56 -4.79 -2.93
N ALA A 24 10.73 -4.24 -3.81
CA ALA A 24 10.48 -4.81 -5.13
C ALA A 24 11.65 -4.62 -6.11
N ILE A 25 12.34 -3.49 -6.05
CA ILE A 25 13.39 -3.11 -7.02
C ILE A 25 14.79 -3.39 -6.48
N GLY A 26 15.02 -3.18 -5.19
CA GLY A 26 16.34 -3.32 -4.57
C GLY A 26 16.59 -4.71 -4.00
N VAL A 27 15.63 -5.26 -3.25
CA VAL A 27 15.85 -6.48 -2.44
C VAL A 27 15.41 -7.76 -3.18
N LEU A 28 14.20 -7.75 -3.73
CA LEU A 28 13.58 -8.93 -4.35
C LEU A 28 14.40 -9.50 -5.52
N PRO A 29 14.99 -8.71 -6.45
CA PRO A 29 15.75 -9.27 -7.55
C PRO A 29 16.98 -10.06 -7.07
N GLN A 30 17.67 -9.57 -6.04
CA GLN A 30 18.81 -10.26 -5.44
C GLN A 30 18.38 -11.57 -4.76
N ALA A 31 17.28 -11.53 -4.00
CA ALA A 31 16.73 -12.71 -3.34
C ALA A 31 16.35 -13.80 -4.36
N LEU A 32 15.70 -13.41 -5.46
CA LEU A 32 15.31 -14.34 -6.53
C LEU A 32 16.53 -14.93 -7.26
N GLN A 33 17.52 -14.11 -7.61
CA GLN A 33 18.74 -14.57 -8.29
C GLN A 33 19.54 -15.57 -7.45
N ASN A 34 19.60 -15.34 -6.14
CA ASN A 34 20.34 -16.21 -5.22
C ASN A 34 19.50 -17.38 -4.69
N HIS A 35 18.22 -17.48 -5.07
CA HIS A 35 17.27 -18.44 -4.51
C HIS A 35 17.25 -18.43 -2.97
N ASP A 36 17.42 -17.24 -2.36
CA ASP A 36 17.54 -17.05 -0.92
C ASP A 36 16.47 -16.06 -0.44
N PRO A 37 15.50 -16.48 0.39
CA PRO A 37 14.48 -15.57 0.92
C PRO A 37 15.00 -14.62 2.01
N LYS A 38 16.21 -14.85 2.54
CA LYS A 38 16.74 -14.12 3.70
C LYS A 38 16.80 -12.60 3.49
N PRO A 39 17.23 -12.05 2.34
CA PRO A 39 17.22 -10.60 2.13
C PRO A 39 15.83 -9.97 2.26
N VAL A 40 14.80 -10.67 1.78
CA VAL A 40 13.39 -10.24 1.92
C VAL A 40 12.96 -10.29 3.37
N GLN A 41 13.27 -11.37 4.10
CA GLN A 41 12.93 -11.53 5.52
C GLN A 41 13.62 -10.46 6.39
N ASP A 42 14.90 -10.20 6.15
CA ASP A 42 15.68 -9.19 6.87
C ASP A 42 15.11 -7.78 6.65
N PHE A 43 14.72 -7.46 5.41
CA PHE A 43 14.03 -6.21 5.10
C PHE A 43 12.67 -6.13 5.81
N GLU A 44 11.83 -7.17 5.70
CA GLU A 44 10.49 -7.18 6.29
C GLU A 44 10.52 -7.00 7.81
N HIS A 45 11.46 -7.63 8.51
CA HIS A 45 11.59 -7.52 9.97
C HIS A 45 11.88 -6.08 10.44
N ILE A 46 12.63 -5.31 9.66
CA ILE A 46 12.89 -3.90 9.94
C ILE A 46 11.70 -3.05 9.49
N TYR A 47 11.23 -3.29 8.26
CA TYR A 47 10.22 -2.48 7.61
C TYR A 47 8.86 -2.59 8.29
N GLU A 48 8.42 -3.76 8.75
CA GLU A 48 7.06 -3.93 9.30
C GLU A 48 6.78 -3.00 10.50
N ARG A 49 7.82 -2.68 11.27
CA ARG A 49 7.76 -1.78 12.43
C ARG A 49 7.44 -0.33 12.04
N LEU A 50 7.71 0.05 10.79
CA LEU A 50 7.41 1.36 10.23
C LEU A 50 6.23 1.32 9.27
N GLY A 51 6.20 0.31 8.40
CA GLY A 51 5.21 0.13 7.34
C GLY A 51 3.79 -0.12 7.86
N LEU A 52 3.61 -0.99 8.85
CA LEU A 52 2.26 -1.27 9.39
C LEU A 52 1.68 -0.05 10.13
N PRO A 53 2.42 0.65 11.01
CA PRO A 53 1.94 1.92 11.57
C PRO A 53 1.66 2.97 10.50
N ALA A 54 2.52 3.10 9.48
CA ALA A 54 2.29 4.04 8.38
C ALA A 54 1.00 3.73 7.62
N LEU A 55 0.73 2.45 7.30
CA LEU A 55 -0.52 2.04 6.66
C LEU A 55 -1.75 2.40 7.50
N ALA A 56 -1.69 2.17 8.82
CA ALA A 56 -2.77 2.52 9.74
C ALA A 56 -3.01 4.03 9.78
N VAL A 57 -1.94 4.83 9.88
CA VAL A 57 -2.02 6.30 9.81
C VAL A 57 -2.62 6.75 8.48
N GLN A 58 -2.18 6.16 7.36
CA GLN A 58 -2.67 6.50 6.03
C GLN A 58 -4.14 6.15 5.84
N LEU A 59 -4.60 5.01 6.38
CA LEU A 59 -6.01 4.63 6.40
C LEU A 59 -6.87 5.65 7.14
N VAL A 60 -6.51 5.95 8.40
CA VAL A 60 -7.28 6.87 9.25
C VAL A 60 -7.30 8.27 8.63
N THR A 61 -6.13 8.81 8.29
CA THR A 61 -6.02 10.15 7.71
C THR A 61 -6.70 10.23 6.34
N GLY A 62 -6.62 9.17 5.53
CA GLY A 62 -7.29 9.08 4.23
C GLY A 62 -8.81 9.13 4.33
N LEU A 63 -9.40 8.40 5.29
CA LEU A 63 -10.84 8.45 5.55
C LEU A 63 -11.30 9.83 6.06
N VAL A 64 -10.51 10.47 6.93
CA VAL A 64 -10.81 11.83 7.40
C VAL A 64 -10.73 12.83 6.24
N LEU A 65 -9.72 12.73 5.37
CA LEU A 65 -9.59 13.58 4.18
C LEU A 65 -10.75 13.36 3.20
N ALA A 66 -11.12 12.10 2.94
CA ALA A 66 -12.27 11.76 2.10
C ALA A 66 -13.58 12.36 2.64
N HIS A 67 -13.82 12.25 3.96
CA HIS A 67 -15.00 12.85 4.59
C HIS A 67 -14.98 14.37 4.59
N ARG A 68 -13.81 15.01 4.61
CA ARG A 68 -13.71 16.47 4.43
C ARG A 68 -13.99 16.93 3.01
N LEU A 69 -13.60 16.13 2.01
CA LEU A 69 -13.84 16.42 0.60
C LEU A 69 -15.30 16.17 0.22
N LEU A 70 -15.88 15.07 0.74
CA LEU A 70 -17.24 14.64 0.46
C LEU A 70 -17.89 14.18 1.77
N PRO A 71 -18.55 15.08 2.52
CA PRO A 71 -19.08 14.77 3.85
C PRO A 71 -20.18 13.71 3.86
N ASP A 72 -21.08 13.75 2.87
CA ASP A 72 -22.14 12.77 2.76
C ASP A 72 -21.62 11.45 2.20
N ARG A 73 -21.60 10.41 3.04
CA ARG A 73 -21.13 9.07 2.67
C ARG A 73 -22.01 8.41 1.61
N ALA A 74 -23.29 8.80 1.51
CA ALA A 74 -24.18 8.27 0.47
C ALA A 74 -23.68 8.63 -0.94
N THR A 75 -23.01 9.78 -1.08
CA THR A 75 -22.47 10.25 -2.36
C THR A 75 -21.13 9.62 -2.73
N TRP A 76 -20.49 8.84 -1.86
CA TRP A 76 -19.20 8.21 -2.17
C TRP A 76 -19.30 7.14 -3.27
N ALA A 77 -20.50 6.61 -3.51
CA ALA A 77 -20.78 5.67 -4.59
C ALA A 77 -21.22 6.35 -5.90
N GLU A 78 -21.32 7.69 -5.92
CA GLU A 78 -21.79 8.44 -7.08
C GLU A 78 -20.70 8.52 -8.16
N TRP A 79 -20.71 7.57 -9.10
CA TRP A 79 -19.62 7.42 -10.08
C TRP A 79 -19.48 8.56 -11.11
N SER A 80 -20.54 9.37 -11.27
CA SER A 80 -20.53 10.60 -12.07
C SER A 80 -19.69 11.71 -11.42
N ASN A 81 -19.50 11.68 -10.10
CA ASN A 81 -18.68 12.64 -9.37
C ASN A 81 -17.21 12.20 -9.39
N PRO A 82 -16.29 12.98 -10.00
CA PRO A 82 -14.87 12.62 -10.08
C PRO A 82 -14.21 12.40 -8.72
N VAL A 83 -14.60 13.15 -7.69
CA VAL A 83 -14.06 13.02 -6.33
C VAL A 83 -14.53 11.72 -5.70
N ALA A 84 -15.83 11.41 -5.80
CA ALA A 84 -16.40 10.15 -5.29
C ALA A 84 -15.76 8.94 -5.97
N ARG A 85 -15.61 8.99 -7.31
CA ARG A 85 -14.93 7.95 -8.08
C ARG A 85 -13.48 7.73 -7.62
N THR A 86 -12.71 8.80 -7.40
CA THR A 86 -11.34 8.70 -6.90
C THR A 86 -11.27 8.11 -5.49
N ILE A 87 -12.19 8.49 -4.59
CA ILE A 87 -12.32 7.89 -3.26
C ILE A 87 -12.63 6.38 -3.39
N GLY A 88 -13.62 6.01 -4.20
CA GLY A 88 -14.01 4.62 -4.43
C GLY A 88 -12.87 3.77 -4.97
N LEU A 89 -12.16 4.25 -5.99
CA LEU A 89 -10.98 3.56 -6.55
C LEU A 89 -9.87 3.37 -5.50
N LYS A 90 -9.61 4.39 -4.66
CA LYS A 90 -8.66 4.26 -3.54
C LYS A 90 -9.09 3.20 -2.52
N LEU A 91 -10.38 3.11 -2.20
CA LEU A 91 -10.89 2.09 -1.30
C LEU A 91 -10.77 0.68 -1.91
N VAL A 92 -10.98 0.53 -3.22
CA VAL A 92 -10.72 -0.73 -3.94
C VAL A 92 -9.24 -1.09 -3.91
N CYS A 93 -8.34 -0.13 -4.14
CA CYS A 93 -6.90 -0.37 -4.01
C CYS A 93 -6.53 -0.78 -2.58
N LEU A 94 -7.17 -0.18 -1.56
CA LEU A 94 -6.93 -0.52 -0.15
C LEU A 94 -7.32 -1.97 0.13
N THR A 95 -8.54 -2.37 -0.26
CA THR A 95 -9.04 -3.71 0.01
C THR A 95 -8.22 -4.75 -0.74
N ALA A 96 -7.84 -4.49 -1.98
CA ALA A 96 -6.92 -5.35 -2.74
C ALA A 96 -5.55 -5.47 -2.06
N THR A 97 -4.99 -4.36 -1.57
CA THR A 97 -3.71 -4.35 -0.85
C THR A 97 -3.79 -5.18 0.42
N LEU A 98 -4.85 -5.00 1.22
CA LEU A 98 -5.05 -5.76 2.45
C LEU A 98 -5.27 -7.24 2.17
N ALA A 99 -6.04 -7.60 1.13
CA ALA A 99 -6.25 -8.99 0.75
C ALA A 99 -4.95 -9.68 0.36
N LEU A 100 -4.11 -9.04 -0.46
CA LEU A 100 -2.78 -9.55 -0.83
C LEU A 100 -1.86 -9.67 0.39
N ALA A 101 -1.85 -8.67 1.28
CA ALA A 101 -1.03 -8.68 2.48
C ALA A 101 -1.45 -9.80 3.45
N ILE A 102 -2.75 -9.99 3.68
CA ILE A 102 -3.29 -11.06 4.51
C ILE A 102 -2.96 -12.42 3.88
N HIS A 103 -3.13 -12.56 2.56
CA HIS A 103 -2.79 -13.78 1.85
C HIS A 103 -1.30 -14.13 1.99
N ALA A 104 -0.41 -13.16 1.78
CA ALA A 104 1.02 -13.35 1.96
C ALA A 104 1.37 -13.72 3.41
N ARG A 105 0.87 -12.97 4.39
CA ARG A 105 1.22 -13.14 5.82
C ARG A 105 0.77 -14.48 6.39
N LEU A 106 -0.41 -14.97 6.00
CA LEU A 106 -1.00 -16.17 6.61
C LEU A 106 -0.67 -17.46 5.87
N TRP A 107 -0.43 -17.43 4.55
CA TRP A 107 -0.21 -18.65 3.76
C TRP A 107 1.20 -18.77 3.15
N ILE A 108 1.85 -17.66 2.80
CA ILE A 108 3.14 -17.68 2.11
C ILE A 108 4.28 -17.56 3.11
N VAL A 109 4.33 -16.46 3.88
CA VAL A 109 5.41 -16.13 4.82
C VAL A 109 5.68 -17.24 5.85
N PRO A 110 4.69 -17.91 6.46
CA PRO A 110 4.94 -18.94 7.47
C PRO A 110 5.68 -20.18 6.96
N SER A 111 5.72 -20.36 5.63
CA SER A 111 6.35 -21.50 4.97
C SER A 111 7.36 -21.06 3.91
N LEU A 112 7.84 -19.81 4.02
CA LEU A 112 8.71 -19.21 3.03
C LEU A 112 10.05 -19.93 2.97
N ASN A 113 10.39 -20.39 1.77
CA ASN A 113 11.65 -21.01 1.40
C ASN A 113 11.99 -20.60 -0.04
N ALA A 114 13.11 -21.10 -0.58
CA ALA A 114 13.55 -20.81 -1.94
C ALA A 114 12.45 -21.08 -3.01
N ASP A 115 11.69 -22.17 -2.86
CA ASP A 115 10.67 -22.58 -3.84
C ASP A 115 9.43 -21.68 -3.81
N ARG A 116 9.08 -21.14 -2.63
CA ARG A 116 7.93 -20.22 -2.46
C ARG A 116 8.28 -18.75 -2.69
N LEU A 117 9.57 -18.42 -2.79
CA LEU A 117 10.04 -17.05 -2.99
C LEU A 117 9.47 -16.37 -4.26
N PRO A 118 9.37 -17.03 -5.42
CA PRO A 118 8.74 -16.42 -6.60
C PRO A 118 7.27 -16.05 -6.37
N LEU A 119 6.52 -16.88 -5.63
CA LEU A 119 5.12 -16.60 -5.29
C LEU A 119 5.00 -15.37 -4.37
N LEU A 120 5.90 -15.23 -3.40
CA LEU A 120 6.00 -14.01 -2.59
C LEU A 120 6.38 -12.80 -3.46
N GLY A 121 7.29 -12.98 -4.41
CA GLY A 121 7.69 -11.95 -5.37
C GLY A 121 6.52 -11.37 -6.16
N VAL A 122 5.60 -12.22 -6.65
CA VAL A 122 4.37 -11.75 -7.32
C VAL A 122 3.53 -10.87 -6.40
N HIS A 123 3.40 -11.22 -5.11
CA HIS A 123 2.66 -10.41 -4.14
C HIS A 123 3.34 -9.08 -3.88
N ILE A 124 4.67 -9.07 -3.71
CA ILE A 124 5.46 -7.84 -3.52
C ILE A 124 5.26 -6.90 -4.71
N VAL A 125 5.38 -7.40 -5.93
CA VAL A 125 5.19 -6.59 -7.16
C VAL A 125 3.75 -6.09 -7.26
N ALA A 126 2.75 -6.93 -6.99
CA ALA A 126 1.34 -6.55 -7.04
C ALA A 126 1.01 -5.45 -6.01
N VAL A 127 1.47 -5.58 -4.77
CA VAL A 127 1.28 -4.56 -3.73
C VAL A 127 2.01 -3.26 -4.10
N THR A 128 3.21 -3.36 -4.68
CA THR A 128 3.97 -2.18 -5.13
C THR A 128 3.24 -1.44 -6.26
N ALA A 129 2.69 -2.17 -7.23
CA ALA A 129 1.88 -1.59 -8.30
C ALA A 129 0.63 -0.89 -7.75
N LEU A 130 -0.08 -1.52 -6.81
CA LEU A 130 -1.24 -0.90 -6.13
C LEU A 130 -0.84 0.36 -5.36
N ALA A 131 0.33 0.37 -4.69
CA ALA A 131 0.85 1.53 -3.98
C ALA A 131 1.12 2.70 -4.95
N LEU A 132 1.65 2.44 -6.14
CA LEU A 132 1.83 3.46 -7.17
C LEU A 132 0.50 3.98 -7.72
N VAL A 133 -0.49 3.09 -7.94
CA VAL A 133 -1.86 3.49 -8.31
C VAL A 133 -2.47 4.38 -7.23
N PHE A 134 -2.23 4.09 -5.95
CA PHE A 134 -2.67 4.93 -4.83
C PHE A 134 -2.12 6.36 -4.91
N VAL A 135 -0.82 6.49 -5.22
CA VAL A 135 -0.16 7.79 -5.40
C VAL A 135 -0.77 8.52 -6.58
N TRP A 136 -0.92 7.84 -7.72
CA TRP A 136 -1.53 8.41 -8.92
C TRP A 136 -2.94 8.93 -8.67
N LEU A 137 -3.81 8.12 -8.05
CA LEU A 137 -5.16 8.55 -7.65
C LEU A 137 -5.12 9.71 -6.65
N GLY A 138 -4.05 9.83 -5.85
CA GLY A 138 -3.86 10.98 -4.96
C GLY A 138 -3.63 12.28 -5.72
N VAL A 139 -2.88 12.22 -6.84
CA VAL A 139 -2.66 13.37 -7.74
C VAL A 139 -3.98 13.83 -8.37
N CYS A 140 -4.88 12.89 -8.70
CA CYS A 140 -6.20 13.18 -9.28
C CYS A 140 -7.16 13.93 -8.34
N PHE A 141 -6.87 14.15 -7.06
CA PHE A 141 -7.67 15.05 -6.22
C PHE A 141 -7.38 16.53 -6.48
N ARG A 142 -6.27 16.83 -7.17
CA ARG A 142 -5.78 18.19 -7.41
C ARG A 142 -6.24 18.75 -8.77
N TYR A 143 -6.86 17.92 -9.60
CA TYR A 143 -7.30 18.21 -10.97
C TYR A 143 -8.71 17.65 -11.22
#